data_AF-A0A662EIZ6-F1
#
_entry.id   AF-A0A662EIZ6-F1
#
_cell.length_a   1.000
_cell.length_b   1.000
_cell.length_c   1.000
_cell.angle_alpha   90.00
_cell.angle_beta   90.00
_cell.angle_gamma   90.00
#
_symmetry.space_group_name_H-M   'P 1'
#
loop_
_entity.id
_entity.type
_entity.pdbx_description
1 polymer ?
#
loop_
_entity_poly.entity_id
_entity_poly.type
_entity_poly.pdbx_seq_one_letter_code
_entity_poly.pdbx_strand_id
1 'polypeptide(L)'
;MAKVDWRKLGLWIAAAALLAAGLVLGLRGLLKGLIADPLVRLWWLIDSLPQGLIWLAVAALGAAVGLRAWLALPEREGRRRLVPAGEARPRLSELAALIRRAEYSGTARRRLAARLARLAVSARARRESIPPQVAWRELRAGRWPEDETLRAVLSPPRALSRPGDFLSALEQGLDALTQLTKGGRFDDS
;
A
#
# COMPACT_ATOMS: atom_id res chain seq x y z
N MET A 1 11.34 65.42 4.53
CA MET A 1 10.10 64.75 4.07
C MET A 1 9.86 65.14 2.62
N ALA A 2 9.97 64.21 1.67
CA ALA A 2 9.74 64.49 0.26
C ALA A 2 8.23 64.67 0.00
N LYS A 3 7.86 65.75 -0.67
CA LYS A 3 6.47 66.05 -1.03
C LYS A 3 6.06 65.11 -2.17
N VAL A 4 5.18 64.16 -1.88
CA VAL A 4 4.71 63.20 -2.89
C VAL A 4 3.83 63.93 -3.91
N ASP A 5 4.25 63.88 -5.18
CA ASP A 5 3.48 64.40 -6.31
C ASP A 5 2.29 63.47 -6.60
N TRP A 6 1.16 63.73 -5.94
CA TRP A 6 -0.09 62.99 -6.12
C TRP A 6 -0.56 62.89 -7.58
N ARG A 7 -0.20 63.87 -8.42
CA ARG A 7 -0.49 63.85 -9.87
C ARG A 7 0.26 62.74 -10.61
N LYS A 8 1.54 62.51 -10.26
CA LYS A 8 2.32 61.41 -10.85
C LYS A 8 1.75 60.07 -10.41
N LEU A 9 1.35 59.97 -9.14
CA LEU A 9 0.76 58.76 -8.57
C LEU A 9 -0.55 58.38 -9.28
N GLY A 10 -1.43 59.35 -9.56
CA GLY A 10 -2.66 59.12 -10.34
C GLY A 10 -2.38 58.64 -11.77
N LEU A 11 -1.38 59.22 -12.44
CA LEU A 11 -0.95 58.80 -13.78
C LEU A 11 -0.43 57.36 -13.81
N TRP A 12 0.36 56.96 -12.82
CA TRP A 12 0.87 55.60 -12.72
C TRP A 12 -0.24 54.58 -12.46
N ILE A 13 -1.22 54.91 -11.61
CA ILE A 13 -2.37 54.04 -11.36
C ILE A 13 -3.22 53.87 -12.63
N ALA A 14 -3.48 54.95 -13.36
CA ALA A 14 -4.24 54.88 -14.61
C ALA A 14 -3.52 54.05 -15.68
N ALA A 15 -2.19 54.23 -15.81
CA ALA A 15 -1.37 53.44 -16.73
C ALA A 15 -1.37 51.95 -16.36
N ALA A 16 -1.25 51.62 -15.07
CA ALA A 16 -1.30 50.25 -14.59
C ALA A 16 -2.68 49.60 -14.82
N ALA A 17 -3.76 50.34 -14.62
CA ALA A 17 -5.12 49.86 -14.86
C ALA A 17 -5.37 49.57 -16.36
N LEU A 18 -4.89 50.43 -17.26
CA LEU A 18 -4.95 50.22 -18.71
C LEU A 18 -4.15 49.00 -19.15
N LEU A 19 -2.94 48.81 -18.62
CA LEU A 19 -2.11 47.64 -18.88
C LEU A 19 -2.78 46.34 -18.40
N ALA A 20 -3.33 46.34 -17.19
CA ALA A 20 -4.04 45.19 -16.64
C ALA A 20 -5.29 44.84 -17.47
N ALA A 21 -6.08 45.85 -17.88
CA ALA A 21 -7.25 45.64 -18.72
C ALA A 21 -6.87 45.07 -20.10
N GLY A 22 -5.83 45.61 -20.74
CA GLY A 22 -5.29 45.09 -22.00
C GLY A 22 -4.81 43.65 -21.88
N LEU A 23 -4.14 43.30 -20.78
CA LEU A 23 -3.63 41.96 -20.52
C LEU A 23 -4.76 40.95 -20.29
N VAL A 24 -5.81 41.32 -19.56
CA VAL A 24 -6.98 40.46 -19.33
C VAL A 24 -7.76 40.22 -20.63
N LEU A 25 -7.93 41.24 -21.47
CA LEU A 25 -8.59 41.11 -22.76
C LEU A 25 -7.78 40.26 -23.74
N GLY A 26 -6.46 40.46 -23.79
CA GLY A 26 -5.54 39.65 -24.60
C GLY A 26 -5.51 38.19 -24.17
N LEU A 27 -5.46 37.93 -22.86
CA LEU A 27 -5.47 36.59 -22.30
C LEU A 27 -6.79 35.86 -22.59
N ARG A 28 -7.93 36.56 -22.54
CA ARG A 28 -9.25 36.00 -22.88
C ARG A 28 -9.35 35.61 -24.36
N GLY A 29 -8.79 36.43 -25.25
CA GLY A 29 -8.70 36.10 -26.68
C GLY A 29 -7.80 34.90 -26.95
N LEU A 30 -6.63 34.85 -26.32
CA LEU A 30 -5.72 33.71 -26.38
C LEU A 30 -6.35 32.44 -25.83
N LEU A 31 -6.95 32.47 -24.63
CA LEU A 31 -7.65 31.33 -24.03
C LEU A 31 -8.75 30.80 -24.95
N LYS A 32 -9.52 31.69 -25.59
CA LYS A 32 -10.57 31.26 -26.53
C LYS A 32 -9.97 30.57 -27.76
N GLY A 33 -8.94 31.13 -28.37
CA GLY A 33 -8.29 30.52 -29.55
C GLY A 33 -7.48 29.25 -29.23
N LEU A 34 -6.83 29.17 -28.07
CA LEU A 34 -5.98 28.05 -27.68
C LEU A 34 -6.76 26.89 -27.04
N ILE A 35 -7.91 27.16 -26.42
CA ILE A 35 -8.68 26.14 -25.69
C ILE A 35 -10.01 25.86 -26.39
N ALA A 36 -10.80 26.89 -26.71
CA ALA A 36 -12.14 26.66 -27.24
C ALA A 36 -12.12 26.10 -28.66
N ASP A 37 -11.28 26.63 -29.55
CA ASP A 37 -11.17 26.13 -30.94
C ASP A 37 -10.74 24.65 -31.02
N PRO A 38 -9.69 24.18 -30.31
CA PRO A 38 -9.35 22.77 -30.35
C PRO A 38 -10.41 21.89 -29.67
N LEU A 39 -11.09 22.36 -28.62
CA LEU A 39 -12.20 21.62 -28.00
C LEU A 39 -13.38 21.46 -28.95
N VAL A 40 -13.76 22.51 -29.69
CA VAL A 40 -14.84 22.45 -30.68
C VAL A 40 -14.45 21.55 -31.85
N ARG A 41 -13.21 21.64 -32.34
CA ARG A 41 -12.71 20.73 -33.39
C ARG A 41 -12.66 19.28 -32.92
N LEU A 42 -12.24 19.03 -31.68
CA LEU A 42 -12.21 17.70 -31.08
C LEU A 42 -13.63 17.15 -30.91
N TRP A 43 -14.59 17.98 -30.49
CA TRP A 43 -16.00 17.61 -30.39
C TRP A 43 -16.58 17.23 -31.76
N TRP A 44 -16.32 18.03 -32.79
CA TRP A 44 -16.73 17.73 -34.16
C TRP A 44 -16.12 16.44 -34.69
N LEU A 45 -14.85 16.19 -34.38
CA LEU A 45 -14.17 14.95 -34.74
C LEU A 45 -14.82 13.73 -34.06
N ILE A 46 -15.18 13.86 -32.77
CA ILE A 46 -15.88 12.81 -32.02
C ILE A 46 -17.27 12.54 -32.60
N ASP A 47 -18.01 13.57 -33.00
CA ASP A 47 -19.35 13.43 -33.60
C ASP A 47 -19.29 12.79 -35.01
N SER A 48 -18.20 13.03 -35.73
CA SER A 48 -17.97 12.42 -37.06
C SER A 48 -17.44 10.98 -37.01
N LEU A 49 -17.06 10.47 -35.83
CA LEU A 49 -16.50 9.13 -35.69
C LEU A 49 -17.62 8.08 -35.79
N PRO A 50 -17.52 7.10 -36.70
CA PRO A 50 -18.38 5.93 -36.72
C PRO A 50 -18.47 5.32 -35.32
N GLN A 51 -19.68 5.02 -34.86
CA GLN A 51 -19.93 4.49 -33.52
C GLN A 51 -19.07 3.24 -33.21
N GLY A 52 -18.74 2.45 -34.25
CA GLY A 52 -17.81 1.32 -34.13
C GLY A 52 -16.40 1.69 -33.66
N LEU A 53 -15.85 2.84 -34.07
CA LEU A 53 -14.53 3.29 -33.61
C LEU A 53 -14.52 3.71 -32.15
N ILE A 54 -15.61 4.31 -31.66
CA ILE A 54 -15.77 4.62 -30.23
C ILE A 54 -15.73 3.33 -29.40
N TRP A 55 -16.49 2.31 -29.81
CA TRP A 55 -16.48 1.01 -29.14
C TRP A 55 -15.12 0.32 -29.20
N LEU A 56 -14.42 0.42 -30.34
CA LEU A 56 -13.09 -0.15 -30.52
C LEU A 56 -12.06 0.53 -29.59
N ALA A 57 -12.14 1.85 -29.45
CA ALA A 57 -11.30 2.60 -28.51
C ALA A 57 -11.59 2.22 -27.04
N VAL A 58 -12.86 2.10 -26.66
CA VAL A 58 -13.27 1.65 -25.31
C VAL A 58 -12.80 0.22 -25.05
N ALA A 59 -12.98 -0.70 -26.00
CA ALA A 59 -12.53 -2.08 -25.89
C ALA A 59 -11.00 -2.18 -25.80
N ALA A 60 -10.27 -1.41 -26.60
CA ALA A 60 -8.82 -1.34 -26.56
C ALA A 60 -8.31 -0.80 -25.22
N LEU A 61 -8.94 0.24 -24.68
CA LEU A 61 -8.61 0.78 -23.36
C LEU A 61 -8.88 -0.24 -22.25
N GLY A 62 -10.04 -0.90 -22.29
CA GLY A 62 -10.40 -1.97 -21.35
C GLY A 62 -9.42 -3.14 -21.42
N ALA A 63 -9.03 -3.56 -22.62
CA ALA A 63 -8.04 -4.61 -22.82
C ALA A 63 -6.65 -4.21 -22.31
N ALA A 64 -6.21 -2.98 -22.54
CA ALA A 64 -4.94 -2.47 -22.04
C ALA A 64 -4.91 -2.40 -20.51
N VAL A 65 -5.98 -1.94 -19.87
CA VAL A 65 -6.12 -1.92 -18.41
C VAL A 65 -6.18 -3.34 -17.86
N GLY A 66 -6.95 -4.23 -18.48
CA GLY A 66 -7.04 -5.64 -18.10
C GLY A 66 -5.69 -6.36 -18.23
N LEU A 67 -4.96 -6.15 -19.32
CA LEU A 67 -3.62 -6.68 -19.53
C LEU A 67 -2.64 -6.13 -18.50
N ARG A 68 -2.67 -4.82 -18.24
CA ARG A 68 -1.82 -4.19 -17.21
C ARG A 68 -2.15 -4.75 -15.83
N ALA A 69 -3.42 -4.93 -15.49
CA ALA A 69 -3.84 -5.54 -14.24
C ALA A 69 -3.41 -7.01 -14.16
N TRP A 70 -3.45 -7.74 -15.27
CA TRP A 70 -3.00 -9.13 -15.35
C TRP A 70 -1.48 -9.26 -15.19
N LEU A 71 -0.70 -8.38 -15.82
CA LEU A 71 0.75 -8.30 -15.65
C LEU A 71 1.15 -7.79 -14.26
N ALA A 72 0.32 -6.96 -13.63
CA ALA A 72 0.51 -6.46 -12.27
C ALA A 72 0.01 -7.44 -11.19
N LEU A 73 -0.72 -8.50 -11.56
CA LEU A 73 -0.95 -9.59 -10.63
C LEU A 73 0.44 -10.17 -10.33
N PRO A 74 0.91 -10.13 -9.07
CA PRO A 74 2.14 -10.82 -8.71
C PRO A 74 1.94 -12.26 -9.16
N GLU A 75 2.84 -12.75 -10.02
CA GLU A 75 2.86 -14.15 -10.44
C GLU A 75 2.53 -14.96 -9.20
N ARG A 76 1.33 -15.56 -9.17
CA ARG A 76 0.97 -16.45 -8.08
C ARG A 76 2.10 -17.44 -8.07
N GLU A 77 2.89 -17.39 -7.00
CA GLU A 77 4.10 -18.15 -6.72
C GLU A 77 3.72 -19.64 -6.64
N GLY A 78 3.32 -20.16 -7.79
CA GLY A 78 2.81 -21.48 -8.10
C GLY A 78 3.87 -22.30 -8.83
N ARG A 79 5.08 -21.76 -9.01
CA ARG A 79 6.26 -22.59 -8.83
C ARG A 79 6.43 -22.79 -7.33
N ARG A 80 5.75 -23.83 -6.83
CA ARG A 80 6.38 -24.73 -5.87
C ARG A 80 7.77 -25.01 -6.43
N ARG A 81 8.79 -24.26 -6.02
CA ARG A 81 10.12 -24.85 -5.86
C ARG A 81 9.82 -26.09 -5.03
N LEU A 82 9.90 -27.23 -5.68
CA LEU A 82 10.20 -28.50 -5.04
C LEU A 82 11.50 -28.22 -4.28
N VAL A 83 11.37 -27.64 -3.08
CA VAL A 83 12.41 -27.70 -2.08
C VAL A 83 12.54 -29.20 -1.86
N PRO A 84 13.68 -29.82 -2.22
CA PRO A 84 13.85 -31.24 -2.00
C PRO A 84 13.49 -31.54 -0.56
N ALA A 85 12.58 -32.49 -0.37
CA ALA A 85 12.17 -32.97 0.94
C ALA A 85 13.34 -33.75 1.54
N GLY A 86 14.36 -33.02 1.99
CA GLY A 86 15.62 -33.56 2.44
C GLY A 86 16.58 -32.39 2.62
N GLU A 87 16.83 -32.03 3.87
CA GLU A 87 17.66 -30.89 4.32
C GLU A 87 16.98 -29.52 4.15
N ALA A 88 16.89 -28.64 5.15
CA ALA A 88 17.65 -28.51 6.37
C ALA A 88 16.71 -27.95 7.45
N ARG A 89 16.93 -28.37 8.70
CA ARG A 89 16.56 -27.52 9.84
C ARG A 89 17.10 -26.12 9.51
N PRO A 90 16.28 -25.07 9.48
CA PRO A 90 16.75 -23.74 9.14
C PRO A 90 17.94 -23.43 10.03
N ARG A 91 19.12 -23.23 9.43
CA ARG A 91 20.34 -22.96 10.19
C ARG A 91 20.05 -21.71 11.01
N LEU A 92 20.43 -21.71 12.29
CA LEU A 92 20.19 -20.58 13.21
C LEU A 92 20.64 -19.24 12.61
N SER A 93 21.68 -19.27 11.76
CA SER A 93 22.16 -18.12 10.97
C SER A 93 21.12 -17.53 10.01
N GLU A 94 20.28 -18.33 9.36
CA GLU A 94 19.21 -17.83 8.48
C GLU A 94 18.11 -17.15 9.30
N LEU A 95 17.80 -17.69 10.47
CA LEU A 95 16.80 -17.10 11.37
C LEU A 95 17.31 -15.75 11.91
N ALA A 96 18.56 -15.71 12.35
CA ALA A 96 19.22 -14.48 12.81
C ALA A 96 19.30 -13.42 11.70
N ALA A 97 19.63 -13.82 10.47
CA ALA A 97 19.64 -12.91 9.32
C ALA A 97 18.24 -12.37 9.00
N LEU A 98 17.20 -13.20 9.14
CA LEU A 98 15.82 -12.80 8.91
C LEU A 98 15.31 -11.84 10.00
N ILE A 99 15.67 -12.06 11.27
CA ILE A 99 15.39 -11.14 12.39
C ILE A 99 16.05 -9.79 12.14
N ARG A 100 17.36 -9.77 11.85
CA ARG A 100 18.08 -8.53 11.50
C ARG A 100 17.46 -7.79 10.32
N ARG A 101 17.04 -8.50 9.28
CA ARG A 101 16.41 -7.87 8.10
C ARG A 101 15.00 -7.36 8.42
N ALA A 102 14.29 -8.00 9.35
CA ALA A 102 12.95 -7.59 9.77
C ALA A 102 12.95 -6.19 10.41
N GLU A 103 14.03 -5.81 11.11
CA GLU A 103 14.19 -4.46 11.67
C GLU A 103 13.98 -3.35 10.62
N TYR A 104 14.61 -3.49 9.46
CA TYR A 104 14.60 -2.45 8.41
C TYR A 104 13.57 -2.69 7.30
N SER A 105 13.03 -3.91 7.17
CA SER A 105 12.20 -4.29 6.02
C SER A 105 10.83 -4.81 6.43
N GLY A 106 9.78 -4.10 5.99
CA GLY A 106 8.38 -4.51 6.21
C GLY A 106 8.03 -5.86 5.58
N THR A 107 8.65 -6.23 4.46
CA THR A 107 8.44 -7.53 3.82
C THR A 107 9.07 -8.66 4.63
N ALA A 108 10.25 -8.44 5.21
CA ALA A 108 10.90 -9.39 6.11
C ALA A 108 10.09 -9.59 7.41
N ARG A 109 9.50 -8.52 7.97
CA ARG A 109 8.58 -8.63 9.13
C ARG A 109 7.38 -9.50 8.84
N ARG A 110 6.71 -9.29 7.71
CA ARG A 110 5.58 -10.13 7.28
C ARG A 110 5.99 -11.60 7.11
N ARG A 111 7.18 -11.85 6.55
CA ARG A 111 7.71 -13.22 6.42
C ARG A 111 8.02 -13.86 7.78
N LEU A 112 8.57 -13.10 8.72
CA LEU A 112 8.83 -13.56 10.09
C LEU A 112 7.52 -13.88 10.81
N ALA A 113 6.56 -12.96 10.81
CA ALA A 113 5.23 -13.14 11.38
C ALA A 113 4.52 -14.37 10.82
N ALA A 114 4.55 -14.56 9.49
CA ALA A 114 3.95 -15.73 8.84
C ALA A 114 4.62 -17.06 9.24
N ARG A 115 5.93 -17.06 9.57
CA ARG A 115 6.63 -18.24 10.10
C ARG A 115 6.23 -18.50 11.55
N LEU A 116 6.18 -17.47 12.39
CA LEU A 116 5.74 -17.59 13.78
C LEU A 116 4.30 -18.07 13.86
N ALA A 117 3.41 -17.55 13.02
CA ALA A 117 2.02 -18.01 12.93
C ALA A 117 1.92 -19.49 12.57
N ARG A 118 2.74 -20.00 11.66
CA ARG A 118 2.79 -21.44 11.35
C ARG A 118 3.25 -22.26 12.56
N LEU A 119 4.29 -21.80 13.27
CA LEU A 119 4.79 -22.48 14.47
C LEU A 119 3.73 -22.49 15.56
N ALA A 120 3.13 -21.34 15.85
CA ALA A 120 2.03 -21.17 16.81
C ALA A 120 0.85 -22.10 16.51
N VAL A 121 0.38 -22.10 15.25
CA VAL A 121 -0.71 -22.96 14.80
C VAL A 121 -0.34 -24.43 14.92
N SER A 122 0.89 -24.82 14.54
CA SER A 122 1.34 -26.21 14.64
C SER A 122 1.47 -26.67 16.10
N ALA A 123 1.94 -25.80 16.99
CA ALA A 123 2.05 -26.07 18.41
C ALA A 123 0.66 -26.24 19.04
N ARG A 124 -0.27 -25.34 18.73
CA ARG A 124 -1.65 -25.42 19.20
C ARG A 124 -2.38 -26.66 18.68
N ALA A 125 -2.28 -26.93 17.37
CA ALA A 125 -2.90 -28.10 16.76
C ALA A 125 -2.42 -29.41 17.41
N ARG A 126 -1.13 -29.49 17.78
CA ARG A 126 -0.59 -30.64 18.53
C ARG A 126 -1.07 -30.69 19.97
N ARG A 127 -1.11 -29.55 20.67
CA ARG A 127 -1.51 -29.47 22.08
C ARG A 127 -2.98 -29.78 22.30
N GLU A 128 -3.86 -29.20 21.49
CA GLU A 128 -5.32 -29.32 21.61
C GLU A 128 -5.89 -30.46 20.75
N SER A 129 -5.05 -31.20 20.02
CA SER A 129 -5.47 -32.24 19.06
C SER A 129 -6.49 -31.76 18.02
N ILE A 130 -6.48 -30.47 17.67
CA ILE A 130 -7.38 -29.87 16.68
C ILE A 130 -6.75 -29.87 15.27
N PRO A 131 -7.55 -29.94 14.20
CA PRO A 131 -7.04 -29.80 12.84
C PRO A 131 -6.36 -28.43 12.64
N PRO A 132 -5.17 -28.36 12.01
CA PRO A 132 -4.47 -27.10 11.76
C PRO A 132 -5.30 -26.05 11.01
N GLN A 133 -6.25 -26.49 10.17
CA GLN A 133 -7.16 -25.62 9.42
C GLN A 133 -8.09 -24.83 10.36
N VAL A 134 -8.50 -25.44 11.48
CA VAL A 134 -9.35 -24.80 12.50
C VAL A 134 -8.56 -23.71 13.22
N ALA A 135 -7.35 -24.02 13.67
CA ALA A 135 -6.46 -23.04 14.30
C ALA A 135 -6.14 -21.85 13.38
N TRP A 136 -5.89 -22.10 12.09
CA TRP A 136 -5.71 -21.03 11.09
C TRP A 136 -6.96 -20.17 10.89
N ARG A 137 -8.15 -20.77 10.96
CA ARG A 137 -9.42 -20.05 10.83
C ARG A 137 -9.65 -19.15 12.03
N GLU A 138 -9.36 -19.62 13.24
CA GLU A 138 -9.48 -18.83 14.46
C GLU A 138 -8.46 -17.70 14.53
N LEU A 139 -7.22 -17.95 14.11
CA LEU A 139 -6.20 -16.91 13.99
C LEU A 139 -6.62 -15.79 13.05
N ARG A 140 -7.13 -16.15 11.85
CA ARG A 140 -7.61 -15.16 10.88
C ARG A 140 -8.88 -14.43 11.32
N ALA A 141 -9.71 -15.08 12.12
CA ALA A 141 -10.89 -14.47 12.70
C ALA A 141 -10.57 -13.61 13.93
N GLY A 142 -9.31 -13.54 14.36
CA GLY A 142 -8.89 -12.80 15.55
C GLY A 142 -9.42 -13.36 16.88
N ARG A 143 -9.96 -14.60 16.87
CA ARG A 143 -10.48 -15.26 18.08
C ARG A 143 -9.39 -15.90 18.93
N TRP A 144 -8.24 -16.16 18.32
CA TRP A 144 -7.07 -16.72 18.98
C TRP A 144 -5.81 -16.12 18.36
N PRO A 145 -4.75 -15.85 19.13
CA PRO A 145 -4.64 -15.95 20.60
C PRO A 145 -5.44 -14.86 21.33
N GLU A 146 -5.80 -15.11 22.59
CA GLU A 146 -6.51 -14.15 23.45
C GLU A 146 -5.64 -12.95 23.76
N ASP A 147 -4.36 -13.18 24.06
CA ASP A 147 -3.33 -12.15 24.20
C ASP A 147 -3.22 -11.32 22.92
N GLU A 148 -3.53 -10.03 23.06
CA GLU A 148 -3.52 -9.04 21.99
C GLU A 148 -2.11 -8.82 21.43
N THR A 149 -1.08 -8.90 22.28
CA THR A 149 0.33 -8.75 21.91
C THR A 149 0.75 -9.89 20.99
N LEU A 150 0.44 -11.13 21.40
CA LEU A 150 0.75 -12.29 20.57
C LEU A 150 -0.02 -12.23 19.24
N ARG A 151 -1.29 -11.79 19.27
CA ARG A 151 -2.10 -11.62 18.06
C ARG A 151 -1.48 -10.59 17.11
N ALA A 152 -0.99 -9.47 17.64
CA ALA A 152 -0.26 -8.44 16.93
C ALA A 152 1.00 -8.97 16.25
N VAL A 153 1.74 -9.89 16.85
CA VAL A 153 2.94 -10.49 16.23
C VAL A 153 2.58 -11.50 15.14
N LEU A 154 1.57 -12.33 15.38
CA LEU A 154 1.19 -13.40 14.44
C LEU A 154 0.45 -12.85 13.20
N SER A 155 -0.25 -11.73 13.35
CA SER A 155 -0.96 -11.04 12.29
C SER A 155 -0.75 -9.53 12.40
N PRO A 156 0.42 -9.01 12.02
CA PRO A 156 0.77 -7.61 12.23
C PRO A 156 -0.23 -6.67 11.55
N PRO A 157 -0.99 -5.86 12.31
CA PRO A 157 -1.73 -4.76 11.73
C PRO A 157 -0.76 -3.85 10.99
N ARG A 158 -1.25 -3.13 9.97
CA ARG A 158 -0.45 -2.14 9.23
C ARG A 158 0.23 -1.13 10.17
N ALA A 159 -0.32 -0.91 11.37
CA ALA A 159 0.21 -0.04 12.43
C ALA A 159 1.56 -0.48 13.02
N LEU A 160 1.87 -1.79 13.11
CA LEU A 160 3.17 -2.30 13.60
C LEU A 160 4.30 -2.20 12.56
N SER A 161 4.14 -1.33 11.56
CA SER A 161 5.15 -1.07 10.54
C SER A 161 6.28 -0.18 11.02
N ARG A 162 6.26 0.31 12.28
CA ARG A 162 7.41 0.99 12.90
C ARG A 162 8.44 -0.03 13.40
N PRO A 163 9.75 0.14 13.11
CA PRO A 163 10.78 -0.84 13.47
C PRO A 163 10.86 -1.17 14.96
N GLY A 164 10.82 -0.17 15.84
CA GLY A 164 10.98 -0.33 17.29
C GLY A 164 9.85 -1.16 17.91
N ASP A 165 8.60 -0.78 17.63
CA ASP A 165 7.41 -1.44 18.17
C ASP A 165 7.33 -2.93 17.76
N PHE A 166 7.86 -3.28 16.59
CA PHE A 166 7.86 -4.66 16.10
C PHE A 166 8.81 -5.58 16.86
N LEU A 167 10.01 -5.11 17.23
CA LEU A 167 10.98 -5.94 17.96
C LEU A 167 10.52 -6.23 19.38
N SER A 168 10.00 -5.22 20.08
CA SER A 168 9.44 -5.39 21.43
C SER A 168 8.23 -6.32 21.41
N ALA A 169 7.32 -6.17 20.44
CA ALA A 169 6.21 -7.10 20.27
C ALA A 169 6.70 -8.52 19.96
N LEU A 170 7.69 -8.66 19.06
CA LEU A 170 8.27 -9.96 18.70
C LEU A 170 8.86 -10.70 19.89
N GLU A 171 9.60 -10.00 20.76
CA GLU A 171 10.18 -10.56 21.99
C GLU A 171 9.09 -11.09 22.92
N GLN A 172 8.08 -10.26 23.22
CA GLN A 172 6.92 -10.64 24.04
C GLN A 172 6.15 -11.82 23.44
N GLY A 173 5.95 -11.82 22.12
CA GLY A 173 5.28 -12.91 21.41
C GLY A 173 6.07 -14.21 21.39
N LEU A 174 7.41 -14.14 21.37
CA LEU A 174 8.27 -15.33 21.47
C LEU A 174 8.23 -15.94 22.87
N ASP A 175 8.18 -15.11 23.91
CA ASP A 175 8.03 -15.56 25.29
C ASP A 175 6.68 -16.25 25.50
N ALA A 176 5.59 -15.63 25.03
CA ALA A 176 4.26 -16.21 25.04
C ALA A 176 4.22 -17.55 24.27
N LEU A 177 4.81 -17.63 23.07
CA LEU A 177 4.90 -18.89 22.32
C LEU A 177 5.71 -19.96 23.07
N THR A 178 6.80 -19.56 23.73
CA THR A 178 7.61 -20.46 24.53
C THR A 178 6.78 -21.02 25.69
N GLN A 179 5.99 -20.19 26.38
CA GLN A 179 5.07 -20.63 27.42
C GLN A 179 3.98 -21.57 26.87
N LEU A 180 3.40 -21.26 25.71
CA LEU A 180 2.42 -22.11 25.03
C LEU A 180 2.97 -23.52 24.79
N THR A 181 4.22 -23.62 24.34
CA THR A 181 4.90 -24.90 24.05
C THR A 181 5.33 -25.66 25.30
N LYS A 182 5.65 -24.95 26.40
CA LYS A 182 6.00 -25.55 27.70
C LYS A 182 4.79 -26.05 28.50
N GLY A 183 3.56 -25.81 28.01
CA GLY A 183 2.33 -26.26 28.66
C GLY A 183 1.72 -25.26 29.65
N GLY A 184 2.21 -24.02 29.70
CA GLY A 184 1.58 -22.94 30.47
C GLY A 184 0.18 -22.64 29.95
N ARG A 185 -0.79 -22.46 30.86
CA ARG A 185 -2.10 -21.88 30.57
C ARG A 185 -1.93 -20.37 30.50
N PHE A 186 -2.55 -19.70 29.53
CA PHE A 186 -2.63 -18.24 29.47
C PHE A 186 -3.75 -17.72 30.36
N ASP A 187 -3.77 -18.19 31.61
CA ASP A 187 -4.59 -17.60 32.65
C ASP A 187 -3.61 -16.82 33.53
N ASP A 188 -3.85 -15.52 33.70
CA ASP A 188 -3.11 -14.55 34.54
C ASP A 188 -1.94 -13.79 33.89
N SER A 189 -2.25 -12.82 33.01
CA SER A 189 -1.54 -11.53 32.89
C SER A 189 -2.40 -10.49 32.18
#